data_AF-A0A1F9M4F9-F1
#
_entry.id   AF-A0A1F9M4F9-F1
#
_cell.length_a   1.000
_cell.length_b   1.000
_cell.length_c   1.000
_cell.angle_alpha   90.00
_cell.angle_beta   90.00
_cell.angle_gamma   90.00
#
_symmetry.space_group_name_H-M   'P 1'
#
loop_
_entity.id
_entity.type
_entity.pdbx_description
1 polymer ?
#
loop_
_entity_poly.entity_id
_entity_poly.type
_entity_poly.pdbx_seq_one_letter_code
_entity_poly.pdbx_strand_id
1 'polypeptide(L)' 'MLHRALNLPQNPHHSLFLWGPRQTGKSTLLRATYPDAIWIDLLKSEQLSRCFSARLWAGEIV' A
#
# COMPACT_ATOMS: atom_id res chain seq x y z
N MET A 1 -15.59 18.44 10.81
CA MET A 1 -14.91 17.35 10.07
C MET A 1 -14.31 17.95 8.81
N LEU A 2 -13.01 17.84 8.56
CA LEU A 2 -12.39 18.44 7.36
C LEU A 2 -12.72 17.59 6.13
N HIS A 3 -13.33 18.20 5.11
CA HIS A 3 -13.57 17.54 3.84
C HIS A 3 -12.24 17.40 3.09
N ARG A 4 -11.97 16.21 2.54
CA ARG A 4 -10.76 15.97 1.75
C ARG A 4 -10.96 16.61 0.38
N ALA A 5 -9.98 17.40 -0.07
CA ALA A 5 -10.03 18.06 -1.38
C ALA A 5 -9.58 17.14 -2.52
N LEU A 6 -8.74 16.14 -2.21
CA LEU A 6 -8.25 15.17 -3.19
C LEU A 6 -9.27 14.03 -3.34
N ASN A 7 -9.93 13.98 -4.49
CA ASN A 7 -10.76 12.84 -4.89
C ASN A 7 -9.89 11.81 -5.61
N LEU A 8 -9.83 10.61 -5.04
CA LEU A 8 -9.11 9.47 -5.63
C LEU A 8 -10.08 8.64 -6.49
N PRO A 9 -9.63 8.10 -7.64
CA PRO A 9 -10.47 7.29 -8.51
C PRO A 9 -10.84 5.97 -7.81
N GLN A 10 -12.12 5.57 -7.86
CA GLN A 10 -12.55 4.33 -7.20
C GLN A 10 -12.01 3.07 -7.86
N ASN A 11 -11.72 3.13 -9.17
CA ASN A 11 -11.13 2.03 -9.92
C ASN A 11 -9.72 2.42 -10.40
N PRO A 12 -8.67 2.06 -9.65
CA PRO A 12 -7.31 2.44 -9.98
C PRO A 12 -6.76 1.53 -11.10
N HIS A 13 -7.16 1.81 -12.35
CA HIS A 13 -6.50 1.23 -13.53
C HIS A 13 -5.11 1.83 -13.80
N HIS A 14 -4.71 2.83 -13.01
CA HIS A 14 -3.46 3.56 -13.16
C HIS A 14 -2.69 3.60 -11.85
N SER A 15 -1.36 3.51 -11.95
CA SER A 15 -0.46 3.73 -10.83
C SER A 15 -0.36 5.21 -10.52
N LEU A 16 -0.55 5.58 -9.25
CA LEU A 16 -0.39 6.95 -8.76
C LEU A 16 0.55 7.00 -7.58
N PHE A 17 1.19 8.15 -7.40
CA PHE A 17 2.07 8.42 -6.28
C PHE A 17 1.46 9.53 -5.42
N LEU A 18 1.08 9.21 -4.17
CA LEU A 18 0.53 10.20 -3.23
C LEU A 18 1.63 10.77 -2.32
N TRP A 19 2.04 12.02 -2.58
CA TRP A 19 3.10 12.72 -1.85
C TRP A 19 2.53 13.80 -0.92
N GLY A 20 3.36 14.32 -0.01
CA GLY A 20 3.04 15.49 0.82
C GLY A 20 3.56 15.40 2.27
N PRO A 21 3.44 16.49 3.05
CA PRO A 21 4.02 16.63 4.40
C PRO A 21 3.59 15.51 5.36
N ARG A 22 4.40 15.21 6.38
CA ARG A 22 4.03 14.21 7.41
C ARG A 22 2.76 14.65 8.16
N GLN A 23 2.04 13.68 8.73
CA GLN A 23 0.84 13.90 9.56
C GLN A 23 -0.39 14.52 8.83
N THR A 24 -0.38 14.62 7.51
CA THR A 24 -1.54 15.09 6.72
C THR A 24 -2.64 14.03 6.52
N GLY A 25 -2.46 12.82 7.05
CA GLY A 25 -3.45 11.73 6.97
C GLY A 25 -3.51 11.03 5.62
N LYS A 26 -2.42 11.04 4.82
CA LYS A 26 -2.34 10.34 3.52
C LYS A 26 -2.68 8.84 3.62
N SER A 27 -2.10 8.14 4.60
CA SER A 27 -2.39 6.72 4.83
C SER A 27 -3.85 6.49 5.25
N THR A 28 -4.41 7.39 6.05
CA THR A 28 -5.83 7.33 6.46
C THR A 28 -6.76 7.54 5.26
N LEU A 29 -6.43 8.49 4.37
CA LEU A 29 -7.20 8.74 3.15
C LEU A 29 -7.22 7.51 2.24
N LEU A 30 -6.05 6.92 1.97
CA LEU A 30 -5.96 5.76 1.11
C LEU A 30 -6.69 4.55 1.71
N ARG A 31 -6.60 4.32 3.04
CA ARG A 31 -7.31 3.22 3.73
C ARG A 31 -8.83 3.37 3.71
N ALA A 32 -9.33 4.60 3.80
CA ALA A 32 -10.76 4.86 3.69
C ALA A 32 -11.27 4.71 2.24
N THR A 33 -10.44 5.03 1.24
CA THR A 33 -10.81 4.97 -0.17
C THR A 33 -10.72 3.54 -0.72
N TYR A 34 -9.70 2.78 -0.30
CA TYR A 34 -9.42 1.42 -0.76
C TYR A 34 -9.32 0.46 0.44
N PRO A 35 -10.45 0.14 1.08
CA PRO A 35 -10.46 -0.72 2.26
C PRO A 35 -9.94 -2.14 1.97
N ASP A 36 -10.23 -2.66 0.77
CA ASP A 36 -9.88 -4.03 0.36
C ASP A 36 -8.51 -4.13 -0.35
N ALA A 37 -7.74 -3.06 -0.40
CA ALA A 37 -6.44 -3.06 -1.07
C ALA A 37 -5.35 -3.78 -0.26
N ILE A 38 -4.36 -4.34 -0.96
CA ILE A 38 -3.18 -4.94 -0.35
C ILE A 38 -2.20 -3.82 0.06
N TRP A 39 -1.87 -3.79 1.35
CA TRP A 39 -0.95 -2.80 1.93
C TRP A 39 0.44 -3.38 2.11
N ILE A 40 1.42 -2.80 1.41
CA ILE A 40 2.82 -3.18 1.56
C ILE A 40 3.54 -2.00 2.21
N ASP A 41 3.95 -2.18 3.47
CA ASP A 41 4.75 -1.19 4.20
C ASP A 41 6.24 -1.44 3.94
N LEU A 42 6.81 -0.65 3.05
CA LEU A 42 8.21 -0.76 2.62
C LEU A 42 9.22 -0.37 3.72
N LEU A 43 8.78 0.31 4.79
CA LEU A 43 9.65 0.67 5.91
C LEU A 43 9.76 -0.46 6.94
N LYS A 44 8.88 -1.46 6.88
CA LYS A 44 8.95 -2.65 7.72
C LYS A 44 9.73 -3.74 7.01
N SER A 45 11.05 -3.74 7.21
CA SER A 45 12.01 -4.71 6.67
C SER A 45 11.57 -6.18 6.83
N GLU A 46 10.88 -6.51 7.92
CA GLU A 46 10.36 -7.87 8.17
C GLU A 46 9.34 -8.36 7.11
N GLN A 47 8.50 -7.46 6.59
CA GLN A 47 7.49 -7.80 5.58
C GLN A 47 8.14 -8.07 4.22
N LEU A 48 9.21 -7.33 3.88
CA LEU A 48 9.99 -7.53 2.66
C LEU A 48 10.67 -8.91 2.67
N SER A 49 11.27 -9.27 3.80
CA SER A 49 11.93 -10.58 3.99
C SER A 49 10.97 -11.76 3.81
N ARG A 50 9.71 -11.64 4.24
CA ARG A 50 8.69 -12.70 4.08
C ARG A 50 8.20 -12.84 2.64
N CYS A 51 8.05 -11.74 1.91
CA CYS A 51 7.71 -11.79 0.48
C CYS A 51 8.85 -12.40 -0.36
N PHE A 52 10.11 -12.12 -0.02
CA PHE A 52 11.26 -12.71 -0.70
C PHE A 52 11.47 -14.19 -0.33
N SER A 53 11.27 -14.58 0.94
CA SER A 53 11.49 -15.97 1.37
C SER A 53 10.42 -16.94 0.85
N ALA A 54 9.17 -16.51 0.74
CA ALA A 54 8.09 -17.35 0.18
C ALA A 54 8.33 -17.74 -1.30
N ARG A 55 9.14 -16.97 -2.03
CA ARG A 55 9.52 -17.27 -3.42
C ARG A 55 10.62 -18.35 -3.53
N LEU A 56 11.39 -18.57 -2.47
CA LEU A 56 12.53 -19.50 -2.46
C LEU A 56 12.16 -20.92 -1.97
N TRP A 57 11.03 -21.09 -1.27
CA TRP A 57 10.55 -22.41 -0.81
C TRP A 57 9.59 -23.10 -1.79
N ALA A 58 9.21 -22.45 -2.89
CA ALA A 58 8.33 -23.03 -3.92
C ALA A 58 9.11 -23.66 -5.09
N GLY A 59 10.43 -23.79 -4.99
CA GLY A 59 11.33 -24.15 -6.09
C GLY A 59 12.26 -25.35 -5.89
N GLU A 60 12.18 -26.08 -4.77
CA GLU A 60 13.01 -27.29 -4.56
C GLU A 60 12.16 -28.45 -4.00
N ILE A 61 11.35 -29.04 -4.88
CA ILE A 61 10.99 -30.47 -4.82
C ILE A 61 11.05 -30.99 -6.26
N VAL A 62 12.27 -31.23 -6.76
CA VAL A 62 12.66 -32.34 -7.66
C VAL A 62 14.15 -32.59 -7.43
#